data_AF-A0A7V6NL09-F1
#
_entry.id   AF-A0A7V6NL09-F1
#
_cell.length_a   1.000
_cell.length_b   1.000
_cell.length_c   1.000
_cell.angle_alpha   90.00
_cell.angle_beta   90.00
_cell.angle_gamma   90.00
#
_symmetry.space_group_name_H-M   'P 1'
#
loop_
_entity.id
_entity.type
_entity.pdbx_description
1 polymer ?
#
loop_
_entity_poly.entity_id
_entity_poly.type
_entity_poly.pdbx_seq_one_letter_code
_entity_poly.pdbx_strand_id
1 'polypeptide(L)'
;MKINRTDLTVFSVSVILGIILAVQVKQKVPQMIPVTLKSIESTKNEINALNKEIEELKIMIKDKEEKIKTYESIVSGDENIVDLLKEELYKNKAVAGFETVKGPGIIVKMEDNMDENAFGQSFDLDLIHDADVLRIINDLRVAGAEAISINGQRVLSMSEIKCGGPVIRINGKSVGVPIYIKAIGDPQLLSAAINAPNTYGYALKTIDQISIETTMEDEIIIPAYSGAFEFKYAKPIREGD
;
A
#
# COMPACT_ATOMS: atom_id res chain seq x y z
N MET A 1 -31.54 -18.54 78.24
CA MET A 1 -31.70 -19.00 76.84
C MET A 1 -30.93 -20.30 76.71
N LYS A 2 -31.62 -21.45 76.68
CA LYS A 2 -30.97 -22.78 76.59
C LYS A 2 -30.62 -23.02 75.12
N ILE A 3 -29.33 -23.08 74.81
CA ILE A 3 -28.86 -23.40 73.46
C ILE A 3 -29.09 -24.90 73.25
N ASN A 4 -29.89 -25.27 72.24
CA ASN A 4 -30.11 -26.68 71.91
C ASN A 4 -28.89 -27.25 71.19
N ARG A 5 -28.62 -28.56 71.37
CA ARG A 5 -27.47 -29.22 70.72
C ARG A 5 -27.47 -29.07 69.20
N THR A 6 -28.65 -28.98 68.58
CA THR A 6 -28.84 -28.73 67.14
C THR A 6 -28.38 -27.35 66.72
N ASP A 7 -28.60 -26.32 67.54
CA ASP A 7 -28.20 -24.95 67.24
C ASP A 7 -26.67 -24.82 67.28
N LEU A 8 -26.02 -25.55 68.21
CA LEU A 8 -24.56 -25.61 68.31
C LEU A 8 -23.92 -26.31 67.10
N THR A 9 -24.56 -27.36 66.57
CA THR A 9 -24.08 -28.06 65.36
C THR A 9 -24.27 -27.24 64.09
N VAL A 10 -25.38 -26.49 63.96
CA VAL A 10 -25.59 -25.61 62.80
C VAL A 10 -24.60 -24.45 62.81
N PHE A 11 -24.32 -23.89 63.99
CA PHE A 11 -23.32 -22.83 64.14
C PHE A 11 -21.91 -23.31 63.77
N SER A 12 -21.48 -24.49 64.24
CA SER A 12 -20.14 -25.00 63.92
C SER A 12 -19.96 -25.29 62.43
N VAL A 13 -20.98 -25.88 61.77
CA VAL A 13 -20.96 -26.13 60.32
C VAL A 13 -20.89 -24.81 59.54
N SER A 14 -21.65 -23.80 59.95
CA SER A 14 -21.66 -22.49 59.29
C SER A 14 -20.31 -21.78 59.39
N VAL A 15 -19.64 -21.87 60.54
CA VAL A 15 -18.29 -21.32 60.75
C VAL A 15 -17.26 -22.04 59.87
N ILE A 16 -17.32 -23.38 59.80
CA ILE A 16 -16.40 -24.17 58.95
C ILE A 16 -16.61 -23.81 57.48
N LEU A 17 -17.86 -23.70 57.02
CA LEU A 17 -18.18 -23.34 55.64
C LEU A 17 -17.69 -21.92 55.31
N GLY A 18 -17.86 -20.97 56.23
CA GLY A 18 -17.34 -19.61 56.09
C GLY A 18 -15.81 -19.57 55.97
N ILE A 19 -15.10 -20.38 56.76
CA ILE A 19 -13.65 -20.51 56.68
C ILE A 19 -13.22 -21.08 55.33
N ILE A 20 -13.89 -22.13 54.83
CA ILE A 20 -13.58 -22.75 53.54
C ILE A 20 -13.75 -21.74 52.39
N LEU A 21 -14.86 -20.99 52.38
CA LEU A 21 -15.10 -19.97 51.36
C LEU A 21 -14.08 -18.83 51.42
N ALA A 22 -13.72 -18.38 52.62
CA ALA A 22 -12.69 -17.35 52.80
C ALA A 22 -11.31 -17.82 52.30
N VAL A 23 -10.97 -19.10 52.49
CA VAL A 23 -9.74 -19.71 51.97
C VAL A 23 -9.78 -19.78 50.45
N GLN A 24 -10.89 -20.22 49.84
CA GLN A 24 -11.04 -20.26 48.38
C GLN A 24 -10.90 -18.88 47.74
N VAL A 25 -11.50 -17.84 48.31
CA VAL A 25 -11.40 -16.45 47.79
C VAL A 25 -9.98 -15.91 47.91
N LYS A 26 -9.21 -16.32 48.93
CA LYS A 26 -7.79 -15.93 49.08
C LYS A 26 -6.84 -16.73 48.21
N GLN A 27 -7.27 -17.85 47.61
CA GLN A 27 -6.44 -18.58 46.66
C GLN A 27 -6.33 -17.80 45.35
N LYS A 28 -5.22 -17.08 45.19
CA LYS A 28 -4.75 -16.60 43.88
C LYS A 28 -4.27 -17.81 43.07
N VAL A 29 -5.20 -18.63 42.55
CA VAL A 29 -4.86 -19.61 41.52
C VAL A 29 -4.44 -18.79 40.30
N PRO A 30 -3.21 -18.93 39.78
CA PRO A 30 -2.84 -18.27 38.54
C PRO A 30 -3.79 -18.77 37.47
N GLN A 31 -4.60 -17.89 36.88
CA GLN A 31 -5.30 -18.22 35.65
C GLN A 31 -4.24 -18.44 34.57
N MET A 32 -3.86 -19.70 34.34
CA MET A 32 -3.14 -20.06 33.12
C MET A 32 -4.14 -19.95 31.98
N ILE A 33 -4.20 -18.78 31.36
CA ILE A 33 -4.89 -18.62 30.07
C ILE A 33 -4.13 -19.53 29.10
N PRO A 34 -4.75 -20.54 28.50
CA PRO A 34 -4.06 -21.39 27.54
C PRO A 34 -3.60 -20.53 26.37
N VAL A 35 -2.30 -20.53 26.10
CA VAL A 35 -1.74 -19.89 24.91
C VAL A 35 -2.33 -20.62 23.70
N THR A 36 -3.26 -19.98 23.00
CA THR A 36 -3.90 -20.59 21.82
C THR A 36 -2.96 -20.48 20.61
N LEU A 37 -3.08 -21.42 19.65
CA LEU A 37 -2.34 -21.33 18.37
C LEU A 37 -2.56 -19.98 17.67
N LYS A 38 -3.79 -19.45 17.73
CA LYS A 38 -4.14 -18.13 17.19
C LYS A 38 -3.39 -17.00 17.88
N SER A 39 -3.20 -17.07 19.20
CA SER A 39 -2.40 -16.08 19.96
C SER A 39 -0.93 -16.13 19.59
N ILE A 40 -0.36 -17.33 19.36
CA ILE A 40 1.02 -17.49 18.91
C ILE A 40 1.20 -16.90 17.52
N GLU A 41 0.27 -17.17 16.61
CA GLU A 41 0.30 -16.65 15.24
C GLU A 41 0.17 -15.13 15.21
N SER A 42 -0.77 -14.55 15.98
CA SER A 42 -0.91 -13.09 16.06
C SER A 42 0.34 -12.43 16.62
N THR A 43 0.94 -12.97 17.69
CA THR A 43 2.18 -12.42 18.26
C THR A 43 3.36 -12.59 17.31
N LYS A 44 3.42 -13.68 16.54
CA LYS A 44 4.45 -13.86 15.51
C LYS A 44 4.33 -12.81 14.40
N ASN A 45 3.10 -12.52 13.94
CA ASN A 45 2.86 -11.50 12.93
C ASN A 45 3.21 -10.11 13.45
N GLU A 46 2.88 -9.81 14.71
CA GLU A 46 3.25 -8.56 15.37
C GLU A 46 4.78 -8.41 15.49
N ILE A 47 5.49 -9.46 15.92
CA ILE A 47 6.97 -9.46 15.96
C ILE A 47 7.55 -9.21 14.56
N ASN A 48 7.00 -9.85 13.52
CA ASN A 48 7.47 -9.64 12.16
C ASN A 48 7.23 -8.19 11.68
N ALA A 49 6.06 -7.62 12.00
CA ALA A 49 5.75 -6.24 11.68
C ALA A 49 6.70 -5.26 12.40
N LEU A 50 6.92 -5.45 13.70
CA LEU A 50 7.87 -4.65 14.49
C LEU A 50 9.31 -4.78 13.98
N ASN A 51 9.73 -5.98 13.61
CA ASN A 51 11.07 -6.18 13.03
C ASN A 51 11.21 -5.43 11.70
N LYS A 52 10.17 -5.43 10.86
CA LYS A 52 10.16 -4.65 9.61
C LYS A 52 10.25 -3.15 9.89
N GLU A 53 9.49 -2.65 10.85
CA GLU A 53 9.52 -1.24 11.28
C GLU A 53 10.90 -0.85 11.84
N ILE A 54 11.55 -1.71 12.62
CA ILE A 54 12.92 -1.49 13.11
C ILE A 54 13.91 -1.36 11.96
N GLU A 55 13.81 -2.21 10.94
CA GLU A 55 14.69 -2.13 9.76
C GLU A 55 14.43 -0.84 8.96
N GLU A 56 13.17 -0.44 8.77
CA GLU A 56 12.81 0.83 8.14
C GLU A 56 13.36 2.04 8.93
N LEU A 57 13.26 2.01 10.27
CA LEU A 57 13.82 3.05 11.15
C LEU A 57 15.35 3.12 11.07
N LYS A 58 16.05 1.98 11.01
CA LYS A 58 17.50 1.96 10.83
C LYS A 58 17.93 2.56 9.49
N ILE A 59 17.20 2.26 8.42
CA ILE A 59 17.43 2.86 7.10
C ILE A 59 17.25 4.39 7.17
N MET A 60 16.19 4.87 7.85
CA MET A 60 15.99 6.29 8.06
C MET A 60 17.11 6.95 8.87
N ILE A 61 17.56 6.33 9.97
CA ILE A 61 18.67 6.85 10.77
C ILE A 61 19.92 6.98 9.90
N LYS A 62 20.24 5.96 9.10
CA LYS A 62 21.39 5.98 8.20
C LYS A 62 21.29 7.10 7.15
N ASP A 63 20.14 7.29 6.51
CA ASP A 63 19.90 8.40 5.57
C ASP A 63 20.07 9.78 6.24
N LYS A 64 19.62 9.93 7.49
CA LYS A 64 19.77 11.17 8.26
C LYS A 64 21.22 11.43 8.68
N GLU A 65 21.93 10.41 9.13
CA GLU A 65 23.37 10.51 9.46
C GLU A 65 24.20 10.88 8.23
N GLU A 66 23.87 10.29 7.07
CA GLU A 66 24.50 10.64 5.80
C GLU A 66 24.26 12.12 5.44
N LYS A 67 23.01 12.60 5.53
CA LYS A 67 22.67 14.01 5.32
C LYS A 67 23.41 14.96 6.26
N ILE A 68 23.50 14.60 7.55
CA ILE A 68 24.25 15.41 8.53
C ILE A 68 25.71 15.51 8.11
N LYS A 69 26.33 14.39 7.73
CA LYS A 69 27.71 14.36 7.27
C LYS A 69 27.93 15.23 6.03
N THR A 70 26.99 15.21 5.08
CA THR A 70 27.04 16.07 3.88
C THR A 70 26.87 17.55 4.21
N TYR A 71 26.07 17.89 5.22
CA TYR A 71 25.98 19.29 5.67
C TYR A 71 27.25 19.74 6.40
N GLU A 72 27.90 18.86 7.17
CA GLU A 72 29.18 19.15 7.84
C GLU A 72 30.34 19.33 6.84
N SER A 73 30.40 18.56 5.75
CA SER A 73 31.39 18.74 4.68
C SER A 73 31.21 20.06 3.93
N ILE A 74 29.97 20.52 3.74
CA ILE A 74 29.66 21.83 3.15
C ILE A 74 30.17 22.97 4.03
N VAL A 75 29.91 22.92 5.35
CA VAL A 75 30.41 23.93 6.30
C VAL A 75 31.95 23.95 6.34
N SER A 76 32.57 22.79 6.15
CA SER A 76 34.03 22.62 6.13
C SER A 76 34.67 23.04 4.80
N GLY A 77 33.87 23.26 3.74
CA GLY A 77 34.33 23.71 2.41
C GLY A 77 34.82 22.59 1.48
N ASP A 78 34.59 21.32 1.83
CA ASP A 78 35.05 20.16 1.08
C ASP A 78 34.11 19.77 -0.08
N GLU A 79 32.84 20.18 -0.02
CA GLU A 79 31.82 19.89 -1.04
C GLU A 79 31.14 21.17 -1.54
N ASN A 80 30.81 21.21 -2.84
CA ASN A 80 30.14 22.35 -3.45
C ASN A 80 28.63 22.28 -3.19
N ILE A 81 28.12 23.20 -2.36
CA ILE A 81 26.70 23.33 -2.02
C ILE A 81 25.78 23.35 -3.25
N VAL A 82 26.25 23.85 -4.39
CA VAL A 82 25.49 23.89 -5.65
C VAL A 82 25.19 22.50 -6.19
N ASP A 83 26.12 21.55 -6.05
CA ASP A 83 25.93 20.20 -6.57
C ASP A 83 24.99 19.39 -5.69
N LEU A 84 25.03 19.59 -4.36
CA LEU A 84 24.04 19.05 -3.44
C LEU A 84 22.62 19.56 -3.76
N LEU A 85 22.46 20.88 -3.93
CA LEU A 85 21.16 21.46 -4.27
C LEU A 85 20.62 20.93 -5.61
N LYS A 86 21.48 20.63 -6.59
CA LYS A 86 21.06 19.97 -7.83
C LYS A 86 20.58 18.55 -7.59
N GLU A 87 21.26 17.79 -6.73
CA GLU A 87 20.86 16.43 -6.37
C GLU A 87 19.51 16.42 -5.64
N GLU A 88 19.33 17.30 -4.66
CA GLU A 88 18.04 17.46 -3.97
C GLU A 88 16.93 17.89 -4.93
N LEU A 89 17.22 18.84 -5.82
CA LEU A 89 16.29 19.26 -6.86
C LEU A 89 15.89 18.08 -7.76
N TYR A 90 16.87 17.26 -8.17
CA TYR A 90 16.61 16.07 -8.97
C TYR A 90 15.72 15.07 -8.22
N LYS A 91 16.04 14.74 -6.96
CA LYS A 91 15.24 13.83 -6.12
C LYS A 91 13.81 14.34 -5.96
N ASN A 92 13.64 15.64 -5.66
CA ASN A 92 12.33 16.25 -5.50
C ASN A 92 11.53 16.23 -6.80
N LYS A 93 12.15 16.51 -7.94
CA LYS A 93 11.50 16.40 -9.25
C LYS A 93 11.14 14.96 -9.58
N ALA A 94 11.99 13.98 -9.27
CA ALA A 94 11.69 12.57 -9.51
C ALA A 94 10.47 12.09 -8.71
N VAL A 95 10.40 12.42 -7.42
CA VAL A 95 9.25 12.12 -6.54
C VAL A 95 7.99 12.86 -6.99
N ALA A 96 8.11 14.12 -7.40
CA ALA A 96 7.00 14.89 -7.97
C ALA A 96 6.59 14.43 -9.39
N GLY A 97 7.34 13.49 -9.98
CA GLY A 97 7.06 12.90 -11.29
C GLY A 97 7.50 13.75 -12.49
N PHE A 98 8.36 14.74 -12.28
CA PHE A 98 8.96 15.59 -13.31
C PHE A 98 10.28 15.09 -13.88
N GLU A 99 10.80 13.98 -13.38
CA GLU A 99 11.93 13.28 -14.00
C GLU A 99 11.50 11.93 -14.55
N THR A 100 12.22 11.51 -15.59
CA THR A 100 12.13 10.14 -16.10
C THR A 100 12.79 9.23 -15.09
N VAL A 101 12.10 8.15 -14.72
CA VAL A 101 12.58 7.18 -13.74
C VAL A 101 12.64 5.80 -14.37
N LYS A 102 13.49 4.95 -13.81
CA LYS A 102 13.65 3.57 -14.26
C LYS A 102 13.82 2.62 -13.08
N GLY A 103 13.36 1.39 -13.24
CA GLY A 103 13.47 0.34 -12.23
C GLY A 103 12.72 -0.92 -12.62
N PRO A 104 12.80 -1.98 -11.81
CA PRO A 104 12.05 -3.20 -12.06
C PRO A 104 10.55 -2.96 -11.92
N GLY A 105 9.75 -3.77 -12.60
CA GLY A 105 8.30 -3.71 -12.45
C GLY A 105 7.55 -4.56 -13.45
N ILE A 106 6.35 -4.12 -13.83
CA ILE A 106 5.49 -4.81 -14.79
C ILE A 106 4.93 -3.90 -15.89
N ILE A 107 4.65 -4.51 -17.03
CA ILE A 107 3.83 -3.97 -18.11
C ILE A 107 2.52 -4.76 -18.12
N VAL A 108 1.40 -4.08 -17.93
CA VAL A 108 0.06 -4.62 -18.10
C VAL A 108 -0.47 -4.15 -19.45
N LYS A 109 -0.75 -5.10 -20.35
CA LYS A 109 -1.41 -4.85 -21.63
C LYS A 109 -2.88 -5.23 -21.49
N MET A 110 -3.77 -4.31 -21.83
CA MET A 110 -5.23 -4.51 -21.80
C MET A 110 -5.81 -4.27 -23.20
N GLU A 111 -6.61 -5.21 -23.69
CA GLU A 111 -7.37 -5.11 -24.94
C GLU A 111 -8.84 -5.48 -24.70
N ASP A 112 -9.74 -4.81 -25.43
CA ASP A 112 -11.17 -5.09 -25.40
C ASP A 112 -11.46 -6.56 -25.75
N ASN A 113 -12.61 -7.07 -25.29
CA ASN A 113 -13.08 -8.37 -25.69
C ASN A 113 -13.47 -8.35 -27.18
N MET A 114 -12.76 -9.14 -28.00
CA MET A 114 -12.96 -9.22 -29.45
C MET A 114 -13.76 -10.45 -29.89
N ASP A 115 -14.32 -11.25 -28.97
CA ASP A 115 -15.11 -12.41 -29.36
C ASP A 115 -16.45 -11.97 -29.97
N GLU A 116 -16.66 -12.25 -31.26
CA GLU A 116 -17.91 -11.97 -31.97
C GLU A 116 -19.12 -12.74 -31.40
N ASN A 117 -18.87 -13.78 -30.59
CA ASN A 117 -19.87 -14.56 -29.86
C ASN A 117 -19.98 -14.16 -28.39
N ALA A 118 -19.27 -13.11 -27.95
CA ALA A 118 -19.46 -12.51 -26.64
C ALA A 118 -20.86 -11.90 -26.56
N PHE A 119 -21.84 -12.75 -26.27
CA PHE A 119 -23.07 -12.32 -25.64
C PHE A 119 -22.75 -11.99 -24.18
N GLY A 120 -21.96 -10.93 -23.96
CA GLY A 120 -22.09 -10.15 -22.75
C GLY A 120 -23.56 -9.74 -22.65
N GLN A 121 -24.16 -9.85 -21.47
CA GLN A 121 -25.56 -9.42 -21.28
C GLN A 121 -25.78 -7.91 -21.59
N SER A 122 -24.69 -7.18 -21.89
CA SER A 122 -24.63 -5.82 -22.42
C SER A 122 -23.26 -5.56 -23.08
N PHE A 123 -23.21 -4.89 -24.25
CA PHE A 123 -21.99 -4.42 -24.94
C PHE A 123 -21.02 -3.59 -24.06
N ASP A 124 -21.50 -3.10 -22.92
CA ASP A 124 -20.75 -2.28 -21.97
C ASP A 124 -19.64 -3.05 -21.22
N LEU A 125 -19.75 -4.39 -21.12
CA LEU A 125 -18.76 -5.20 -20.41
C LEU A 125 -17.60 -5.66 -21.30
N ASP A 126 -17.74 -5.57 -22.61
CA ASP A 126 -16.73 -6.01 -23.58
C ASP A 126 -15.66 -4.94 -23.84
N LEU A 127 -15.89 -3.71 -23.36
CA LEU A 127 -15.03 -2.55 -23.59
C LEU A 127 -14.32 -2.12 -22.31
N ILE A 128 -13.05 -1.75 -22.44
CA ILE A 128 -12.28 -1.15 -21.36
C ILE A 128 -12.75 0.29 -21.13
N HIS A 129 -13.18 0.57 -19.90
CA HIS A 129 -13.57 1.89 -19.46
C HIS A 129 -12.48 2.58 -18.62
N ASP A 130 -12.61 3.89 -18.46
CA ASP A 130 -11.76 4.71 -17.59
C ASP A 130 -11.77 4.22 -16.13
N ALA A 131 -12.93 3.76 -15.65
CA ALA A 131 -13.09 3.16 -14.33
C ALA A 131 -12.23 1.91 -14.16
N ASP A 132 -12.06 1.09 -15.21
CA ASP A 132 -11.25 -0.12 -15.16
C ASP A 132 -9.78 0.22 -15.03
N VAL A 133 -9.31 1.13 -15.90
CA VAL A 133 -7.94 1.64 -15.86
C VAL A 133 -7.65 2.27 -14.49
N LEU A 134 -8.57 3.05 -13.94
CA LEU A 134 -8.41 3.68 -12.62
C LEU A 134 -8.31 2.64 -11.49
N ARG A 135 -9.11 1.57 -11.53
CA ARG A 135 -9.06 0.50 -10.52
C ARG A 135 -7.75 -0.28 -10.60
N ILE A 136 -7.31 -0.65 -11.80
CA ILE A 136 -6.01 -1.29 -12.01
C ILE A 136 -4.86 -0.43 -11.46
N ILE A 137 -4.87 0.88 -11.71
CA ILE A 137 -3.87 1.80 -11.17
C ILE A 137 -3.88 1.83 -9.65
N ASN A 138 -5.06 1.81 -9.04
CA ASN A 138 -5.18 1.80 -7.58
C ASN A 138 -4.69 0.47 -6.99
N ASP A 139 -4.98 -0.67 -7.61
CA ASP A 139 -4.45 -1.98 -7.19
C ASP A 139 -2.91 -1.99 -7.25
N LEU A 140 -2.34 -1.42 -8.32
CA LEU A 140 -0.88 -1.27 -8.46
C LEU A 140 -0.29 -0.36 -7.38
N ARG A 141 -0.95 0.75 -7.05
CA ARG A 141 -0.53 1.64 -5.94
C ARG A 141 -0.57 0.93 -4.60
N VAL A 142 -1.63 0.16 -4.32
CA VAL A 142 -1.76 -0.64 -3.10
C VAL A 142 -0.66 -1.70 -3.02
N ALA A 143 -0.28 -2.27 -4.15
CA ALA A 143 0.81 -3.24 -4.26
C ALA A 143 2.22 -2.62 -4.21
N GLY A 144 2.33 -1.30 -4.05
CA GLY A 144 3.60 -0.61 -3.86
C GLY A 144 4.24 -0.06 -5.14
N ALA A 145 3.46 0.22 -6.19
CA ALA A 145 3.98 0.89 -7.38
C ALA A 145 4.49 2.30 -7.04
N GLU A 146 5.77 2.57 -7.33
CA GLU A 146 6.45 3.83 -7.05
C GLU A 146 6.24 4.86 -8.18
N ALA A 147 6.09 4.38 -9.41
CA ALA A 147 5.77 5.19 -10.58
C ALA A 147 4.90 4.41 -11.55
N ILE A 148 3.94 5.08 -12.19
CA ILE A 148 3.02 4.47 -13.15
C ILE A 148 2.94 5.35 -14.41
N SER A 149 2.82 4.73 -15.59
CA SER A 149 2.42 5.41 -16.82
C SER A 149 1.38 4.62 -17.61
N ILE A 150 0.51 5.33 -18.32
CA ILE A 150 -0.49 4.76 -19.24
C ILE A 150 -0.15 5.24 -20.64
N ASN A 151 0.21 4.31 -21.54
CA ASN A 151 0.66 4.59 -22.92
C ASN A 151 1.69 5.75 -22.98
N GLY A 152 2.64 5.73 -22.05
CA GLY A 152 3.71 6.73 -21.94
C GLY A 152 3.29 8.07 -21.31
N GLN A 153 2.11 8.19 -20.72
CA GLN A 153 1.71 9.34 -19.91
C GLN A 153 1.95 9.05 -18.43
N ARG A 154 2.81 9.84 -17.76
CA ARG A 154 3.06 9.72 -16.32
C ARG A 154 1.76 9.95 -15.54
N VAL A 155 1.43 9.01 -14.65
CA VAL A 155 0.28 9.11 -13.76
C VAL A 155 0.73 9.75 -12.45
N LEU A 156 0.10 10.86 -12.09
CA LEU A 156 0.30 11.59 -10.84
C LEU A 156 -1.00 11.60 -10.01
N SER A 157 -0.95 12.19 -8.82
CA SER A 157 -2.13 12.31 -7.94
C SER A 157 -3.24 13.17 -8.54
N MET A 158 -2.90 14.07 -9.47
CA MET A 158 -3.86 14.96 -10.16
C MET A 158 -4.11 14.55 -11.62
N SER A 159 -3.67 13.35 -12.04
CA SER A 159 -3.88 12.91 -13.41
C SER A 159 -5.36 12.73 -13.74
N GLU A 160 -5.76 13.26 -14.89
CA GLU A 160 -7.07 13.01 -15.48
C GLU A 160 -7.05 11.64 -16.16
N ILE A 161 -8.05 10.80 -15.88
CA ILE A 161 -8.35 9.56 -16.60
C ILE A 161 -9.85 9.57 -16.84
N LYS A 162 -10.27 9.74 -18.09
CA LYS A 162 -11.68 9.94 -18.43
C LYS A 162 -12.07 9.33 -19.77
N CYS A 163 -13.22 8.69 -19.84
CA CYS A 163 -13.81 8.21 -21.10
C CYS A 163 -14.12 9.37 -22.06
N GLY A 164 -13.72 9.19 -23.32
CA GLY A 164 -13.94 10.11 -24.43
C GLY A 164 -14.74 9.49 -25.59
N GLY A 165 -15.55 8.46 -25.32
CA GLY A 165 -16.18 7.61 -26.33
C GLY A 165 -15.34 6.34 -26.54
N PRO A 166 -14.85 6.03 -27.75
CA PRO A 166 -14.05 4.83 -28.03
C PRO A 166 -12.59 4.92 -27.53
N VAL A 167 -12.24 6.00 -26.81
CA VAL A 167 -10.88 6.29 -26.34
C VAL A 167 -10.94 6.78 -24.90
N ILE A 168 -9.86 6.56 -24.16
CA ILE A 168 -9.65 7.10 -22.82
C ILE A 168 -8.71 8.28 -22.93
N ARG A 169 -9.06 9.41 -22.30
CA ARG A 169 -8.18 10.58 -22.19
C ARG A 169 -7.36 10.47 -20.91
N ILE A 170 -6.04 10.52 -21.05
CA ILE A 170 -5.08 10.56 -19.95
C ILE A 170 -4.30 11.87 -20.04
N ASN A 171 -4.38 12.71 -19.01
CA ASN A 171 -3.74 14.04 -18.97
C ASN A 171 -4.01 14.85 -20.26
N GLY A 172 -5.27 14.89 -20.71
CA GLY A 172 -5.68 15.58 -21.94
C GLY A 172 -5.40 14.85 -23.27
N LYS A 173 -4.58 13.78 -23.27
CA LYS A 173 -4.24 12.99 -24.47
C LYS A 173 -5.16 11.78 -24.64
N SER A 174 -5.77 11.62 -25.80
CA SER A 174 -6.60 10.45 -26.13
C SER A 174 -5.74 9.23 -26.44
N VAL A 175 -6.13 8.09 -25.88
CA VAL A 175 -5.48 6.79 -26.02
C VAL A 175 -6.55 5.73 -26.31
N GLY A 176 -6.33 4.91 -27.31
CA GLY A 176 -7.17 3.75 -27.62
C GLY A 176 -6.49 2.43 -27.24
N VAL A 177 -7.22 1.33 -27.32
CA VAL A 177 -6.68 -0.01 -27.09
C VAL A 177 -5.65 -0.41 -28.17
N PRO A 178 -4.63 -1.22 -27.84
CA PRO A 178 -4.27 -1.71 -26.51
C PRO A 178 -3.81 -0.61 -25.54
N ILE A 179 -4.28 -0.70 -24.29
CA ILE A 179 -3.80 0.13 -23.19
C ILE A 179 -2.58 -0.55 -22.57
N TYR A 180 -1.49 0.20 -22.43
CA TYR A 180 -0.26 -0.25 -21.79
C TYR A 180 -0.06 0.51 -20.49
N ILE A 181 -0.21 -0.17 -19.36
CA ILE A 181 0.07 0.36 -18.04
C ILE A 181 1.43 -0.16 -17.60
N LYS A 182 2.41 0.73 -17.47
CA LYS A 182 3.73 0.39 -16.93
C LYS A 182 3.81 0.84 -15.48
N ALA A 183 4.26 -0.03 -14.59
CA ALA A 183 4.43 0.27 -13.18
C ALA A 183 5.80 -0.20 -12.69
N ILE A 184 6.53 0.68 -11.99
CA ILE A 184 7.79 0.36 -11.31
C ILE A 184 7.49 0.00 -9.85
N GLY A 185 8.09 -1.07 -9.34
CA GLY A 185 7.93 -1.60 -7.98
C GLY A 185 8.36 -3.06 -7.91
N ASP A 186 8.02 -3.79 -6.84
CA ASP A 186 8.28 -5.23 -6.76
C ASP A 186 7.47 -5.99 -7.84
N PRO A 187 8.10 -6.58 -8.87
CA PRO A 187 7.37 -7.18 -9.98
C PRO A 187 6.43 -8.32 -9.55
N GLN A 188 6.77 -9.03 -8.47
CA GLN A 188 5.99 -10.17 -7.99
C GLN A 188 4.72 -9.68 -7.30
N LEU A 189 4.83 -8.66 -6.44
CA LEU A 189 3.68 -8.04 -5.77
C LEU A 189 2.78 -7.35 -6.78
N LEU A 190 3.35 -6.59 -7.72
CA LEU A 190 2.59 -5.93 -8.78
C LEU A 190 1.87 -6.94 -9.67
N SER A 191 2.54 -8.02 -10.09
CA SER A 191 1.92 -9.07 -10.92
C SER A 191 0.79 -9.79 -10.17
N ALA A 192 0.99 -10.08 -8.88
CA ALA A 192 -0.03 -10.68 -8.03
C ALA A 192 -1.26 -9.77 -7.87
N ALA A 193 -1.07 -8.46 -7.77
CA ALA A 193 -2.16 -7.48 -7.67
C ALA A 193 -3.10 -7.49 -8.89
N ILE A 194 -2.61 -7.93 -10.05
CA ILE A 194 -3.39 -8.02 -11.28
C ILE A 194 -3.95 -9.43 -11.51
N ASN A 195 -3.18 -10.46 -11.18
CA ASN A 195 -3.46 -11.83 -11.61
C ASN A 195 -3.97 -12.77 -10.52
N ALA A 196 -3.86 -12.40 -9.24
CA ALA A 196 -4.30 -13.28 -8.16
C ALA A 196 -5.84 -13.42 -8.11
N PRO A 197 -6.38 -14.54 -7.62
CA PRO A 197 -7.83 -14.70 -7.44
C PRO A 197 -8.44 -13.56 -6.61
N ASN A 198 -9.65 -13.14 -6.98
CA ASN A 198 -10.39 -12.04 -6.35
C ASN A 198 -9.78 -10.63 -6.50
N THR A 199 -8.76 -10.46 -7.33
CA THR A 199 -8.31 -9.12 -7.75
C THR A 199 -9.22 -8.57 -8.86
N TYR A 200 -9.20 -7.25 -9.06
CA TYR A 200 -10.01 -6.63 -10.12
C TYR A 200 -9.54 -7.07 -11.52
N GLY A 201 -8.23 -7.12 -11.75
CA GLY A 201 -7.66 -7.62 -13.00
C GLY A 201 -8.06 -9.06 -13.31
N TYR A 202 -8.09 -9.93 -12.30
CA TYR A 202 -8.57 -11.30 -12.48
C TYR A 202 -10.06 -11.36 -12.84
N ALA A 203 -10.90 -10.51 -12.22
CA ALA A 203 -12.32 -10.41 -12.54
C ALA A 203 -12.54 -9.93 -13.98
N LEU A 204 -11.86 -8.86 -14.41
CA LEU A 204 -11.92 -8.36 -15.79
C LEU A 204 -11.56 -9.45 -16.80
N LYS A 205 -10.52 -10.24 -16.50
CA LYS A 205 -10.06 -11.33 -17.38
C LYS A 205 -11.00 -12.52 -17.44
N THR A 206 -11.66 -12.87 -16.34
CA THR A 206 -12.41 -14.13 -16.22
C THR A 206 -13.92 -13.98 -16.34
N ILE A 207 -14.45 -12.81 -15.97
CA ILE A 207 -15.89 -12.50 -15.99
C ILE A 207 -16.20 -11.69 -17.25
N ASP A 208 -15.50 -10.57 -17.42
CA ASP A 208 -15.73 -9.62 -18.52
C ASP A 208 -14.94 -9.98 -19.79
N GLN A 209 -14.10 -11.02 -19.71
CA GLN A 209 -13.30 -11.58 -20.82
C GLN A 209 -12.38 -10.56 -21.51
N ILE A 210 -12.03 -9.47 -20.81
CA ILE A 210 -11.04 -8.49 -21.26
C ILE A 210 -9.67 -9.17 -21.32
N SER A 211 -8.96 -8.97 -22.43
CA SER A 211 -7.62 -9.52 -22.61
C SER A 211 -6.64 -8.74 -21.74
N ILE A 212 -6.14 -9.38 -20.68
CA ILE A 212 -5.12 -8.81 -19.79
C ILE A 212 -3.88 -9.72 -19.77
N GLU A 213 -2.76 -9.15 -20.20
CA GLU A 213 -1.43 -9.75 -20.19
C GLU A 213 -0.51 -8.94 -19.29
N THR A 214 0.27 -9.62 -18.44
CA THR A 214 1.26 -9.00 -17.57
C THR A 214 2.65 -9.53 -17.89
N THR A 215 3.61 -8.64 -18.09
CA THR A 215 5.02 -8.99 -18.30
C THR A 215 5.87 -8.33 -17.22
N MET A 216 6.70 -9.10 -16.53
CA MET A 216 7.68 -8.58 -15.58
C MET A 216 8.97 -8.21 -16.31
N GLU A 217 9.54 -7.06 -16.00
CA GLU A 217 10.81 -6.60 -16.57
C GLU A 217 11.72 -6.05 -15.46
N ASP A 218 13.02 -6.30 -15.59
CA ASP A 218 14.03 -5.81 -14.64
C ASP A 218 14.29 -4.30 -14.77
N GLU A 219 14.03 -3.74 -15.96
CA GLU A 219 14.18 -2.31 -16.21
C GLU A 219 13.04 -1.78 -17.08
N ILE A 220 12.11 -1.07 -16.44
CA ILE A 220 11.03 -0.31 -17.06
C ILE A 220 11.36 1.17 -16.98
N ILE A 221 11.15 1.89 -18.09
CA ILE A 221 11.28 3.34 -18.13
C ILE A 221 9.90 3.98 -18.06
N ILE A 222 9.73 4.90 -17.11
CA ILE A 222 8.54 5.73 -16.97
C ILE A 222 8.92 7.19 -17.21
N PRO A 223 8.34 7.85 -18.22
CA PRO A 223 8.73 9.22 -18.59
C PRO A 223 8.34 10.24 -17.50
N ALA A 224 8.97 11.41 -17.58
CA ALA A 224 8.54 12.60 -16.85
C ALA A 224 7.12 13.02 -17.26
N TYR A 225 6.39 13.61 -16.32
CA TYR A 225 5.14 14.29 -16.61
C TYR A 225 5.40 15.52 -17.48
N SER A 226 4.70 15.60 -18.62
CA SER A 226 4.88 16.66 -19.62
C SER A 226 3.85 17.79 -19.53
N GLY A 227 2.90 17.71 -18.59
CA GLY A 227 1.88 18.75 -18.39
C GLY A 227 2.38 19.89 -17.50
N ALA A 228 1.70 21.03 -17.57
CA ALA A 228 1.94 22.16 -16.67
C ALA A 228 0.91 22.17 -15.53
N PHE A 229 1.37 22.39 -14.30
CA PHE A 229 0.48 22.76 -13.20
C PHE A 229 0.31 24.28 -13.17
N GLU A 230 -0.91 24.75 -13.41
CA GLU A 230 -1.24 26.16 -13.21
C GLU A 230 -1.86 26.36 -11.83
N PHE A 231 -1.04 26.83 -10.88
CA PHE A 231 -1.54 27.25 -9.58
C PHE A 231 -2.02 28.70 -9.65
N LYS A 232 -3.34 28.91 -9.58
CA LYS A 232 -3.93 30.27 -9.58
C LYS A 232 -3.69 31.02 -8.27
N TYR A 233 -3.71 30.31 -7.14
CA TYR A 233 -3.65 30.92 -5.80
C TYR A 233 -2.44 30.45 -4.98
N ALA A 234 -2.11 29.15 -5.04
CA ALA A 234 -0.97 28.61 -4.32
C ALA A 234 0.34 29.14 -4.91
N LYS A 235 1.30 29.46 -4.05
CA LYS A 235 2.65 29.91 -4.41
C LYS A 235 3.66 29.16 -3.55
N PRO A 236 4.86 28.86 -4.06
CA PRO A 236 5.94 28.34 -3.23
C PRO A 236 6.28 29.39 -2.17
N ILE A 237 6.48 28.94 -0.93
CA ILE A 237 7.05 29.77 0.14
C ILE A 237 8.50 30.03 -0.24
N ARG A 238 8.93 31.29 -0.22
CA ARG A 238 10.34 31.62 -0.38
C ARG A 238 11.02 31.57 0.97
N GLU A 239 12.28 31.18 0.97
CA GLU A 239 13.07 31.15 2.20
C GLU A 239 13.12 32.56 2.81
N GLY A 240 12.54 32.72 4.01
CA GLY A 240 12.44 33.99 4.73
C GLY A 240 11.07 34.69 4.73
N ASP A 241 10.04 34.12 4.07
CA ASP A 241 8.63 34.56 4.16
C ASP A 241 7.88 33.90 5.34
#